data_AF-A0A354S616-F1
#
_entry.id   AF-A0A354S616-F1
#
_cell.length_a   1.000
_cell.length_b   1.000
_cell.length_c   1.000
_cell.angle_alpha   90.00
_cell.angle_beta   90.00
_cell.angle_gamma   90.00
#
_symmetry.space_group_name_H-M   'P 1'
#
loop_
_entity.id
_entity.type
_entity.pdbx_description
1 polymer ?
#
loop_
_entity_poly.entity_id
_entity_poly.type
_entity_poly.pdbx_seq_one_letter_code
_entity_poly.pdbx_strand_id
1 'polypeptide(L)'
;MDGKAYRLWTAGVREMLPNEDWSPDANSTMRMTFGKVGSYEPKDGVTYNYYTTLDGVMQKEDATNPEFEVPQRLKDLYNAKDYGRYADANGKLPVGLITDNDITGGNSGSPLINGKGELIGVAFDGNWEAMSGDIFFEDELQRTISVDIRYVLFIVDKYAGARHLVDEMTLHF
;
A
#
# COMPACT_ATOMS: atom_id res chain seq x y z
N MET A 1 7.28 -11.47 28.05
CA MET A 1 6.40 -12.01 29.11
C MET A 1 6.65 -13.51 29.22
N ASP A 2 6.53 -14.09 30.42
CA ASP A 2 6.48 -15.55 30.57
C ASP A 2 5.30 -16.10 29.76
N GLY A 3 5.56 -17.04 28.85
CA GLY A 3 4.55 -17.58 27.93
C GLY A 3 3.35 -18.21 28.64
N LYS A 4 3.52 -18.67 29.89
CA LYS A 4 2.41 -19.19 30.70
C LYS A 4 1.46 -18.08 31.17
N ALA A 5 2.01 -16.94 31.61
CA ALA A 5 1.21 -15.82 32.09
C ALA A 5 0.38 -15.21 30.95
N TYR A 6 1.00 -15.00 29.78
CA TYR A 6 0.31 -14.49 28.60
C TYR A 6 -0.86 -15.40 28.19
N ARG A 7 -0.61 -16.72 28.10
CA ARG A 7 -1.63 -17.71 27.76
C ARG A 7 -2.84 -17.69 28.72
N LEU A 8 -2.60 -17.60 30.03
CA LEU A 8 -3.68 -17.56 31.01
C LEU A 8 -4.46 -16.26 30.94
N TRP A 9 -3.78 -15.14 30.71
CA TRP A 9 -4.42 -13.85 30.51
C TRP A 9 -5.32 -13.85 29.27
N THR A 10 -4.82 -14.30 28.10
CA THR A 10 -5.62 -14.40 26.88
C THR A 10 -6.82 -15.32 27.05
N ALA A 11 -6.67 -16.45 27.76
CA ALA A 11 -7.80 -17.34 28.06
C ALA A 11 -8.87 -16.64 28.90
N GLY A 12 -8.48 -15.94 29.98
CA GLY A 12 -9.41 -15.21 30.83
C GLY A 12 -10.14 -14.07 30.11
N VAL A 13 -9.45 -13.33 29.24
CA VAL A 13 -10.07 -12.26 28.43
C VAL A 13 -11.15 -12.85 27.49
N ARG A 14 -10.86 -13.98 26.84
CA ARG A 14 -11.81 -14.63 25.93
C ARG A 14 -13.01 -15.23 26.66
N GLU A 15 -12.83 -15.74 27.88
CA GLU A 15 -13.94 -16.19 28.74
C GLU A 15 -14.80 -15.02 29.23
N MET A 16 -14.18 -13.89 29.56
CA MET A 16 -14.87 -12.67 30.01
C MET A 16 -15.69 -12.03 28.88
N LEU A 17 -15.20 -12.09 27.63
CA LEU A 17 -15.78 -11.44 26.46
C LEU A 17 -16.03 -12.49 25.34
N PRO A 18 -17.01 -13.40 25.53
CA PRO A 18 -17.20 -14.56 24.66
C PRO A 18 -17.80 -14.22 23.28
N ASN A 19 -18.37 -13.03 23.12
CA ASN A 19 -19.04 -12.60 21.89
C ASN A 19 -18.21 -11.61 21.05
N GLU A 20 -17.04 -11.19 21.55
CA GLU A 20 -16.13 -10.33 20.79
C GLU A 20 -15.39 -11.14 19.72
N ASP A 21 -15.14 -10.50 18.57
CA ASP A 21 -14.38 -11.11 17.48
C ASP A 21 -12.89 -10.87 17.71
N TRP A 22 -12.18 -11.94 18.09
CA TRP A 22 -10.76 -11.88 18.42
C TRP A 22 -9.90 -12.39 17.27
N SER A 23 -9.14 -11.51 16.63
CA SER A 23 -8.04 -11.92 15.76
C SER A 23 -6.80 -12.26 16.61
N PRO A 24 -6.14 -13.42 16.41
CA PRO A 24 -4.92 -13.74 17.13
C PRO A 24 -3.74 -12.89 16.64
N ASP A 25 -2.74 -12.66 17.49
CA ASP A 25 -1.50 -11.98 17.08
C ASP A 25 -0.86 -12.62 15.84
N ALA A 26 -0.22 -11.79 15.01
CA ALA A 26 0.60 -12.26 13.90
C ALA A 26 1.72 -13.18 14.39
N ASN A 27 1.92 -14.29 13.71
CA ASN A 27 2.91 -15.31 14.09
C ASN A 27 3.53 -16.00 12.86
N SER A 28 3.73 -15.22 11.80
CA SER A 28 4.30 -15.68 10.51
C SER A 28 3.47 -16.79 9.84
N THR A 29 2.15 -16.74 10.01
CA THR A 29 1.19 -17.59 9.29
C THR A 29 0.29 -16.72 8.40
N MET A 30 -0.34 -17.33 7.40
CA MET A 30 -1.23 -16.62 6.48
C MET A 30 -2.41 -15.99 7.23
N ARG A 31 -2.68 -14.72 6.94
CA ARG A 31 -3.83 -13.94 7.45
C ARG A 31 -4.47 -13.14 6.32
N MET A 32 -5.65 -12.61 6.59
CA MET A 32 -6.37 -11.70 5.72
C MET A 32 -6.87 -10.52 6.55
N THR A 33 -6.71 -9.32 6.01
CA THR A 33 -7.33 -8.08 6.51
C THR A 33 -8.14 -7.47 5.38
N PHE A 34 -9.13 -6.65 5.70
CA PHE A 34 -9.98 -5.97 4.72
C PHE A 34 -10.16 -4.52 5.13
N GLY A 35 -10.35 -3.67 4.14
CA GLY A 35 -10.36 -2.23 4.32
C GLY A 35 -10.92 -1.51 3.10
N LYS A 36 -10.84 -0.19 3.14
CA LYS A 36 -11.26 0.75 2.11
C LYS A 36 -10.10 1.65 1.72
N VAL A 37 -10.08 2.03 0.46
CA VAL A 37 -9.22 3.13 -0.02
C VAL A 37 -9.77 4.43 0.54
N GLY A 38 -8.93 5.25 1.17
CA GLY A 38 -9.38 6.47 1.84
C GLY A 38 -8.25 7.41 2.23
N SER A 39 -8.56 8.71 2.21
CA SER A 39 -7.67 9.76 2.71
C SER A 39 -7.57 9.70 4.24
N TYR A 40 -6.66 10.50 4.80
CA TYR A 40 -6.60 10.70 6.25
C TYR A 40 -6.08 12.10 6.60
N GLU A 41 -6.32 12.50 7.84
CA GLU A 41 -5.92 13.80 8.37
C GLU A 41 -4.86 13.59 9.46
N PRO A 42 -3.55 13.70 9.15
CA PRO A 42 -2.50 13.44 10.13
C PRO A 42 -2.47 14.48 11.26
N LYS A 43 -3.01 15.68 11.00
CA LYS A 43 -3.05 16.82 11.93
C LYS A 43 -3.99 17.90 11.42
N ASP A 44 -4.30 18.84 12.30
CA ASP A 44 -5.16 20.00 12.01
C ASP A 44 -4.76 20.73 10.71
N GLY A 45 -5.75 20.97 9.86
CA GLY A 45 -5.61 21.68 8.58
C GLY A 45 -4.87 20.93 7.46
N VAL A 46 -4.49 19.66 7.65
CA VAL A 46 -3.78 18.85 6.65
C VAL A 46 -4.57 17.60 6.30
N THR A 47 -4.85 17.40 5.02
CA THR A 47 -5.44 16.17 4.49
C THR A 47 -4.47 15.52 3.51
N TYR A 48 -4.12 14.26 3.75
CA TYR A 48 -3.39 13.44 2.80
C TYR A 48 -4.38 12.63 1.96
N ASN A 49 -4.32 12.84 0.66
CA ASN A 49 -5.17 12.14 -0.30
C ASN A 49 -4.80 10.66 -0.38
N TYR A 50 -5.73 9.83 -0.87
CA TYR A 50 -5.58 8.38 -0.88
C TYR A 50 -4.62 7.84 -1.95
N TYR A 51 -4.12 8.70 -2.85
CA TYR A 51 -3.24 8.31 -3.94
C TYR A 51 -2.18 9.37 -4.24
N THR A 52 -1.11 8.94 -4.87
CA THR A 52 -0.02 9.77 -5.37
C THR A 52 0.18 9.55 -6.87
N THR A 53 0.90 10.46 -7.52
CA THR A 53 1.15 10.40 -8.98
C THR A 53 2.63 10.61 -9.30
N LEU A 54 3.02 10.32 -10.55
CA LEU A 54 4.38 10.52 -11.03
C LEU A 54 4.80 11.99 -10.97
N ASP A 55 3.86 12.94 -11.03
CA ASP A 55 4.12 14.36 -10.78
C ASP A 55 4.78 14.57 -9.40
N GLY A 56 4.35 13.81 -8.39
CA GLY A 56 4.92 13.86 -7.03
C GLY A 56 6.34 13.30 -6.95
N VAL A 57 6.71 12.37 -7.84
CA VAL A 57 8.10 11.92 -7.99
C VAL A 57 8.95 13.04 -8.55
N MET A 58 8.46 13.73 -9.59
CA MET A 58 9.19 14.85 -10.23
C MET A 58 9.32 16.06 -9.30
N GLN A 59 8.32 16.32 -8.45
CA GLN A 59 8.39 17.34 -7.41
C GLN A 59 9.48 17.07 -6.36
N LYS A 60 9.83 15.80 -6.15
CA LYS A 60 10.85 15.37 -5.19
C LYS A 60 12.23 15.19 -5.82
N GLU A 61 12.37 15.29 -7.15
CA GLU A 61 13.65 15.08 -7.81
C GLU A 61 14.73 16.00 -7.22
N ASP A 62 15.84 15.41 -6.78
CA ASP A 62 17.05 16.11 -6.38
C ASP A 62 18.27 15.30 -6.82
N ALA A 63 18.93 15.74 -7.91
CA ALA A 63 20.12 15.08 -8.46
C ALA A 63 21.35 15.15 -7.54
N THR A 64 21.30 15.93 -6.45
CA THR A 64 22.37 15.99 -5.45
C THR A 64 22.17 15.03 -4.29
N ASN A 65 20.96 14.45 -4.18
CA ASN A 65 20.63 13.47 -3.16
C ASN A 65 20.35 12.10 -3.81
N PRO A 66 21.15 11.05 -3.55
CA PRO A 66 20.95 9.74 -4.15
C PRO A 66 19.60 9.08 -3.80
N GLU A 67 18.93 9.49 -2.72
CA GLU A 67 17.59 9.02 -2.36
C GLU A 67 16.48 9.57 -3.29
N PHE A 68 16.76 10.68 -3.97
CA PHE A 68 15.81 11.42 -4.80
C PHE A 68 16.27 11.58 -6.25
N GLU A 69 17.27 10.82 -6.68
CA GLU A 69 17.66 10.77 -8.08
C GLU A 69 16.57 10.08 -8.91
N VAL A 70 16.14 10.74 -9.99
CA VAL A 70 15.16 10.19 -10.93
C VAL A 70 15.86 9.80 -12.25
N PRO A 71 15.78 8.53 -12.68
CA PRO A 71 16.41 8.08 -13.92
C PRO A 71 15.94 8.88 -15.15
N GLN A 72 16.88 9.25 -16.03
CA GLN A 72 16.58 10.07 -17.21
C GLN A 72 15.44 9.52 -18.06
N ARG A 73 15.40 8.20 -18.26
CA ARG A 73 14.34 7.54 -19.02
C ARG A 73 12.94 7.74 -18.42
N LEU A 74 12.82 7.77 -17.09
CA LEU A 74 11.54 8.02 -16.43
C LEU A 74 11.10 9.47 -16.62
N LYS A 75 12.05 10.41 -16.62
CA LYS A 75 11.82 11.83 -16.93
C LYS A 75 11.38 12.02 -18.38
N ASP A 76 11.98 11.31 -19.32
CA ASP A 76 11.60 11.38 -20.74
C ASP A 76 10.16 10.92 -20.95
N LEU A 77 9.78 9.79 -20.33
CA LEU A 77 8.39 9.28 -20.35
C LEU A 77 7.41 10.27 -19.69
N TYR A 78 7.81 10.88 -18.57
CA TYR A 78 7.03 11.89 -17.87
C TYR A 78 6.82 13.16 -18.72
N ASN A 79 7.86 13.65 -19.38
CA ASN A 79 7.82 14.86 -20.20
C ASN A 79 6.98 14.63 -21.47
N ALA A 80 7.09 13.46 -22.08
CA ALA A 80 6.29 13.05 -23.23
C ALA A 80 4.84 12.69 -22.87
N LYS A 81 4.53 12.51 -21.57
CA LYS A 81 3.26 11.93 -21.08
C LYS A 81 2.94 10.58 -21.72
N ASP A 82 3.96 9.78 -22.02
CA ASP A 82 3.80 8.46 -22.66
C ASP A 82 3.40 7.37 -21.65
N TYR A 83 2.25 7.58 -21.00
CA TYR A 83 1.71 6.65 -19.99
C TYR A 83 0.82 5.57 -20.61
N GLY A 84 0.37 5.77 -21.86
CA GLY A 84 -0.57 4.88 -22.53
C GLY A 84 -1.83 4.62 -21.71
N ARG A 85 -2.22 3.35 -21.61
CA ARG A 85 -3.43 2.90 -20.88
C ARG A 85 -3.30 2.90 -19.35
N TYR A 86 -2.14 3.28 -18.81
CA TYR A 86 -1.87 3.25 -17.37
C TYR A 86 -2.20 4.57 -16.67
N ALA A 87 -2.45 5.64 -17.43
CA ALA A 87 -2.92 6.90 -16.89
C ALA A 87 -4.32 6.78 -16.31
N ASP A 88 -4.62 7.61 -15.31
CA ASP A 88 -5.97 7.83 -14.82
C ASP A 88 -6.81 8.66 -15.80
N ALA A 89 -8.09 8.85 -15.48
CA ALA A 89 -9.02 9.62 -16.31
C ALA A 89 -8.62 11.09 -16.52
N ASN A 90 -7.71 11.62 -15.69
CA ASN A 90 -7.19 12.99 -15.78
C ASN A 90 -5.84 13.04 -16.52
N GLY A 91 -5.37 11.93 -17.08
CA GLY A 91 -4.08 11.83 -17.78
C GLY A 91 -2.87 11.81 -16.85
N LYS A 92 -3.04 11.54 -15.55
CA LYS A 92 -1.95 11.40 -14.58
C LYS A 92 -1.58 9.95 -14.40
N LEU A 93 -0.30 9.67 -14.19
CA LEU A 93 0.16 8.32 -13.85
C LEU A 93 0.11 8.14 -12.32
N PRO A 94 -0.77 7.29 -11.79
CA PRO A 94 -0.80 6.98 -10.35
C PRO A 94 0.42 6.14 -9.97
N VAL A 95 0.90 6.30 -8.74
CA VAL A 95 2.14 5.65 -8.25
C VAL A 95 1.87 4.78 -7.03
N GLY A 96 1.37 5.38 -5.96
CA GLY A 96 0.98 4.66 -4.74
C GLY A 96 -0.42 5.03 -4.29
N LEU A 97 -1.01 4.17 -3.47
CA LEU A 97 -2.30 4.38 -2.82
C LEU A 97 -2.26 3.91 -1.36
N ILE A 98 -3.20 4.42 -0.58
CA ILE A 98 -3.37 4.05 0.83
C ILE A 98 -4.75 3.46 1.12
N THR A 99 -4.78 2.56 2.10
CA THR A 99 -5.97 1.86 2.58
C THR A 99 -5.92 1.74 4.10
N ASP A 100 -7.06 1.57 4.77
CA ASP A 100 -7.14 1.31 6.22
C ASP A 100 -6.99 -0.18 6.58
N ASN A 101 -6.26 -0.94 5.76
CA ASN A 101 -5.90 -2.32 6.06
C ASN A 101 -4.89 -2.40 7.23
N ASP A 102 -5.11 -3.37 8.13
CA ASP A 102 -4.21 -3.70 9.24
C ASP A 102 -3.06 -4.61 8.80
N ILE A 103 -1.83 -4.07 8.79
CA ILE A 103 -0.61 -4.77 8.37
C ILE A 103 0.51 -4.56 9.38
N THR A 104 1.47 -5.48 9.37
CA THR A 104 2.72 -5.36 10.12
C THR A 104 3.89 -5.96 9.30
N GLY A 105 5.07 -6.05 9.91
CA GLY A 105 6.23 -6.73 9.35
C GLY A 105 5.89 -8.15 8.87
N GLY A 106 6.16 -8.43 7.60
CA GLY A 106 5.81 -9.69 6.93
C GLY A 106 4.71 -9.53 5.87
N ASN A 107 3.98 -8.41 5.85
CA ASN A 107 2.98 -8.13 4.82
C ASN A 107 3.56 -7.55 3.52
N SER A 108 4.84 -7.16 3.46
CA SER A 108 5.46 -6.64 2.23
C SER A 108 5.34 -7.64 1.07
N GLY A 109 4.79 -7.18 -0.06
CA GLY A 109 4.47 -8.02 -1.21
C GLY A 109 3.05 -8.60 -1.21
N SER A 110 2.24 -8.33 -0.17
CA SER A 110 0.85 -8.83 -0.11
C SER A 110 0.00 -8.23 -1.24
N PRO A 111 -0.86 -9.04 -1.88
CA PRO A 111 -1.73 -8.55 -2.94
C PRO A 111 -2.87 -7.70 -2.34
N LEU A 112 -3.01 -6.47 -2.81
CA LEU A 112 -4.20 -5.65 -2.55
C LEU A 112 -5.24 -5.96 -3.63
N ILE A 113 -6.39 -6.49 -3.23
CA ILE A 113 -7.39 -7.06 -4.12
C ILE A 113 -8.73 -6.32 -3.96
N ASN A 114 -9.42 -6.04 -5.06
CA ASN A 114 -10.72 -5.38 -5.04
C ASN A 114 -11.88 -6.36 -4.71
N GLY A 115 -13.11 -5.85 -4.61
CA GLY A 115 -14.30 -6.65 -4.31
C GLY A 115 -14.67 -7.74 -5.33
N LYS A 116 -13.96 -7.82 -6.47
CA LYS A 116 -14.13 -8.85 -7.51
C LYS A 116 -13.01 -9.90 -7.50
N GLY A 117 -12.02 -9.78 -6.61
CA GLY A 117 -10.87 -10.69 -6.61
C GLY A 117 -9.75 -10.27 -7.57
N GLU A 118 -9.76 -9.04 -8.10
CA GLU A 118 -8.74 -8.54 -9.04
C GLU A 118 -7.66 -7.75 -8.30
N LEU A 119 -6.38 -7.95 -8.69
CA LEU A 119 -5.23 -7.24 -8.11
C LEU A 119 -5.24 -5.76 -8.51
N ILE A 120 -5.20 -4.86 -7.52
CA ILE A 120 -5.18 -3.41 -7.71
C ILE A 120 -3.91 -2.74 -7.17
N GLY A 121 -3.14 -3.45 -6.35
CA GLY A 121 -1.87 -2.95 -5.82
C GLY A 121 -1.09 -4.01 -5.07
N VAL A 122 0.10 -3.63 -4.60
CA VAL A 122 0.95 -4.50 -3.77
C VAL A 122 1.39 -3.72 -2.54
N ALA A 123 1.09 -4.24 -1.36
CA ALA A 123 1.45 -3.60 -0.10
C ALA A 123 2.97 -3.63 0.10
N PHE A 124 3.54 -2.53 0.59
CA PHE A 124 4.97 -2.48 0.89
C PHE A 124 5.33 -1.81 2.20
N ASP A 125 4.46 -0.95 2.76
CA ASP A 125 4.75 -0.22 4.00
C ASP A 125 3.48 0.22 4.75
N GLY A 126 3.64 0.69 5.99
CA GLY A 126 2.63 1.45 6.73
C GLY A 126 3.00 2.94 6.81
N ASN A 127 2.02 3.82 7.03
CA ASN A 127 2.33 5.23 7.27
C ASN A 127 2.96 5.47 8.64
N TRP A 128 3.47 6.68 8.85
CA TRP A 128 4.15 7.07 10.09
C TRP A 128 3.28 6.88 11.34
N GLU A 129 2.00 7.20 11.24
CA GLU A 129 1.05 7.05 12.36
C GLU A 129 0.74 5.58 12.68
N ALA A 130 1.06 4.62 11.79
CA ALA A 130 0.88 3.19 12.01
C ALA A 130 2.02 2.51 12.79
N MET A 131 3.05 3.24 13.25
CA MET A 131 4.11 2.64 14.07
C MET A 131 3.61 2.07 15.42
N SER A 132 2.42 2.47 15.89
CA SER A 132 1.74 1.90 17.06
C SER A 132 0.93 0.63 16.76
N GLY A 133 0.79 0.23 15.48
CA GLY A 133 -0.10 -0.82 15.00
C GLY A 133 0.11 -2.19 15.63
N ASP A 134 1.35 -2.52 15.99
CA ASP A 134 1.69 -3.77 16.69
C ASP A 134 1.12 -3.86 18.12
N ILE A 135 0.61 -2.75 18.66
CA ILE A 135 0.03 -2.65 20.00
C ILE A 135 -1.46 -2.30 19.93
N PHE A 136 -1.82 -1.35 19.07
CA PHE A 136 -3.19 -0.87 18.93
C PHE A 136 -3.44 -0.36 17.51
N PHE A 137 -4.57 -0.78 16.94
CA PHE A 137 -5.00 -0.33 15.63
C PHE A 137 -5.83 0.95 15.77
N GLU A 138 -5.42 2.03 15.07
CA GLU A 138 -6.11 3.32 15.09
C GLU A 138 -6.79 3.59 13.73
N ASP A 139 -8.09 3.30 13.65
CA ASP A 139 -8.89 3.36 12.41
C ASP A 139 -8.75 4.69 11.65
N GLU A 140 -8.66 5.81 12.37
CA GLU A 140 -8.62 7.15 11.77
C GLU A 140 -7.28 7.47 11.12
N LEU A 141 -6.18 6.90 11.62
CA LEU A 141 -4.82 7.31 11.28
C LEU A 141 -4.00 6.23 10.56
N GLN A 142 -4.19 4.96 10.88
CA GLN A 142 -3.33 3.90 10.34
C GLN A 142 -3.70 3.59 8.90
N ARG A 143 -2.68 3.53 8.04
CA ARG A 143 -2.83 3.32 6.60
C ARG A 143 -1.75 2.37 6.09
N THR A 144 -2.18 1.33 5.40
CA THR A 144 -1.34 0.51 4.52
C THR A 144 -0.99 1.29 3.26
N ILE A 145 0.29 1.40 2.96
CA ILE A 145 0.84 1.98 1.73
C ILE A 145 1.09 0.85 0.72
N SER A 146 0.52 1.01 -0.47
CA SER A 146 0.65 0.07 -1.59
C SER A 146 1.13 0.79 -2.85
N VAL A 147 1.86 0.07 -3.71
CA VAL A 147 2.11 0.53 -5.08
C VAL A 147 0.86 0.26 -5.93
N ASP A 148 0.45 1.23 -6.75
CA ASP A 148 -0.66 1.06 -7.69
C ASP A 148 -0.25 0.10 -8.81
N ILE A 149 -1.09 -0.90 -9.11
CA ILE A 149 -0.73 -1.92 -10.11
C ILE A 149 -0.51 -1.32 -11.50
N ARG A 150 -1.13 -0.17 -11.82
CA ARG A 150 -0.90 0.53 -13.08
C ARG A 150 0.52 1.08 -13.17
N TYR A 151 1.10 1.52 -12.05
CA TYR A 151 2.49 1.97 -12.01
C TYR A 151 3.45 0.81 -12.25
N VAL A 152 3.22 -0.34 -11.62
CA VAL A 152 4.01 -1.56 -11.84
C VAL A 152 3.96 -1.95 -13.31
N LEU A 153 2.78 -2.03 -13.91
CA LEU A 153 2.60 -2.37 -15.32
C LEU A 153 3.22 -1.32 -16.26
N PHE A 154 3.14 -0.03 -15.92
CA PHE A 154 3.82 1.04 -16.65
C PHE A 154 5.34 0.87 -16.62
N ILE A 155 5.92 0.55 -15.46
CA ILE A 155 7.37 0.33 -15.34
C ILE A 155 7.79 -0.89 -16.16
N VAL A 156 7.03 -1.99 -16.12
CA VAL A 156 7.33 -3.19 -16.91
C VAL A 156 7.20 -2.91 -18.42
N ASP A 157 6.13 -2.24 -18.85
CA ASP A 157 5.86 -2.00 -20.26
C ASP A 157 6.71 -0.86 -20.84
N LYS A 158 6.48 0.37 -20.37
CA LYS A 158 7.04 1.60 -20.95
C LYS A 158 8.48 1.83 -20.53
N TYR A 159 8.77 1.68 -19.24
CA TYR A 159 10.11 1.92 -18.73
C TYR A 159 11.06 0.77 -19.08
N ALA A 160 10.72 -0.49 -18.83
CA ALA A 160 11.63 -1.61 -19.08
C ALA A 160 11.54 -2.17 -20.52
N GLY A 161 10.46 -1.89 -21.27
CA GLY A 161 10.25 -2.49 -22.59
C GLY A 161 9.94 -3.98 -22.52
N ALA A 162 9.58 -4.52 -21.35
CA ALA A 162 9.37 -5.94 -21.09
C ALA A 162 7.91 -6.34 -21.34
N ARG A 163 7.36 -5.93 -22.49
CA ARG A 163 5.93 -6.08 -22.83
C ARG A 163 5.42 -7.52 -22.74
N HIS A 164 6.28 -8.49 -23.04
CA HIS A 164 5.95 -9.92 -22.94
C HIS A 164 5.44 -10.35 -21.55
N LEU A 165 5.94 -9.73 -20.47
CA LEU A 165 5.44 -10.01 -19.11
C LEU A 165 4.02 -9.50 -18.91
N VAL A 166 3.69 -8.35 -19.50
CA VAL A 166 2.34 -7.77 -19.46
C VAL A 166 1.37 -8.62 -20.27
N ASP A 167 1.82 -9.16 -21.40
CA ASP A 167 1.01 -10.00 -22.27
C ASP A 167 0.76 -11.41 -21.68
N GLU A 168 1.55 -11.84 -20.69
CA GLU A 168 1.31 -13.05 -19.89
C GLU A 168 0.11 -12.89 -18.93
N MET A 169 -0.24 -11.65 -18.57
CA MET A 169 -1.30 -11.35 -17.60
C MET A 169 -2.65 -11.13 -18.29
N THR A 170 -3.74 -11.46 -17.60
CA THR A 170 -5.09 -11.04 -18.00
C THR A 170 -5.42 -9.71 -17.33
N LEU A 171 -5.74 -8.70 -18.13
CA LEU A 171 -6.01 -7.34 -17.65
C LEU A 171 -7.47 -6.97 -17.83
N HIS A 172 -8.05 -6.36 -16.80
CA HIS A 172 -9.40 -5.81 -16.79
C HIS A 172 -9.30 -4.28 -16.72
N PHE A 173 -9.91 -3.57 -17.68
CA PHE A 173 -9.93 -2.11 -17.77
C PHE A 173 -11.35 -1.58 -17.63
#